data_AF-A0AAF0DUB1-F1
#
_entry.id   AF-A0AAF0DUB1-F1
#
_cell.length_a   1.000
_cell.length_b   1.000
_cell.length_c   1.000
_cell.angle_alpha   90.00
_cell.angle_beta   90.00
_cell.angle_gamma   90.00
#
_symmetry.space_group_name_H-M   'P 1'
#
loop_
_entity.id
_entity.type
_entity.pdbx_description
1 polymer ?
#
loop_
_entity_poly.entity_id
_entity_poly.type
_entity_poly.pdbx_seq_one_letter_code
_entity_poly.pdbx_strand_id
1 'polypeptide(L)'
;MPASERTALSERQTSRLVLYLDQHMLQIQRGFQKRHEPNTQLASLSAFLAAWQPMLEVVSATPLRGSAAALRDAYLLRLTTELTEGIVGYPIRNAPDRFALLTQVLYWTDLLDQLWDARIRRIALPLTDAQHTAHERFPENVPEAVRIEDAESVRPFAQVKGDTDTSIPAYDQTERVRLRDVLSQAEQQLFAWMRDALGAPPPPVQDEEDDDLGGMPRSSVMLPNEAGQDSGEDGNPTYNNDMDNAAPNDGPAAEAVADDIAADADAIRAGAPDTEVPDADAPDTEAGDGRAPLHAPESLAREALTEEQQHYADVFEHKVRGELTQLDPDADDSDTEDGGGAEDESDDADGENPPRKRARHEPSVSVEALGWWDLHYTRAFSRAMHDLRTSA
;
A
#
# COMPACT_ATOMS: atom_id res chain seq x y z
N MET A 1 10.56 -31.55 6.65
CA MET A 1 11.71 -31.49 5.72
C MET A 1 12.55 -30.30 6.14
N PRO A 2 13.83 -30.46 6.54
CA PRO A 2 14.68 -29.30 6.77
C PRO A 2 14.68 -28.47 5.49
N ALA A 3 14.61 -27.14 5.62
CA ALA A 3 14.61 -26.20 4.50
C ALA A 3 15.81 -26.54 3.62
N SER A 4 15.56 -27.37 2.60
CA SER A 4 16.57 -27.92 1.72
C SER A 4 17.35 -26.73 1.21
N GLU A 5 18.66 -26.80 1.37
CA GLU A 5 19.65 -25.84 0.92
C GLU A 5 19.22 -25.32 -0.47
N ARG A 6 18.49 -24.21 -0.49
CA ARG A 6 17.89 -23.69 -1.73
C ARG A 6 19.08 -23.24 -2.56
N THR A 7 19.47 -24.13 -3.47
CA THR A 7 20.68 -24.01 -4.26
C THR A 7 20.55 -22.75 -5.11
N ALA A 8 21.65 -22.01 -5.27
CA ALA A 8 21.66 -20.83 -6.12
C ALA A 8 21.16 -21.19 -7.53
N LEU A 9 20.35 -20.31 -8.12
CA LEU A 9 19.86 -20.50 -9.48
C LEU A 9 21.04 -20.49 -10.45
N SER A 10 21.06 -21.44 -11.38
CA SER A 10 21.98 -21.39 -12.52
C SER A 10 21.68 -20.19 -13.41
N GLU A 11 22.67 -19.69 -14.14
CA GLU A 11 22.50 -18.56 -15.07
C GLU A 11 21.33 -18.78 -16.05
N ARG A 12 21.21 -19.99 -16.61
CA ARG A 12 20.10 -20.36 -17.48
C ARG A 12 18.73 -20.31 -16.77
N GLN A 13 18.65 -20.71 -15.51
CA GLN A 13 17.42 -20.59 -14.73
C GLN A 13 17.08 -19.13 -14.45
N THR A 14 18.07 -18.32 -14.10
CA THR A 14 17.93 -16.87 -13.89
C THR A 14 17.42 -16.17 -15.15
N SER A 15 18.00 -16.44 -16.32
CA SER A 15 17.53 -15.85 -17.59
C SER A 15 16.09 -16.26 -17.94
N ARG A 16 15.72 -17.52 -17.70
CA ARG A 16 14.34 -18.00 -17.92
C ARG A 16 13.36 -17.36 -16.95
N LEU A 17 13.76 -17.17 -15.70
CA LEU A 17 12.96 -16.53 -14.67
C LEU A 17 12.69 -15.06 -15.02
N VAL A 18 13.73 -14.31 -15.41
CA VAL A 18 13.60 -12.93 -15.89
C VAL A 18 12.63 -12.84 -17.06
N LEU A 19 12.84 -13.66 -18.10
CA LEU A 19 11.98 -13.68 -19.28
C LEU A 19 10.51 -13.96 -18.91
N TYR A 20 10.28 -14.94 -18.03
CA TYR A 20 8.95 -15.28 -17.54
C TYR A 20 8.29 -14.10 -16.81
N LEU A 21 8.98 -13.52 -15.82
CA LEU A 21 8.45 -12.41 -15.03
C LEU A 21 8.17 -11.19 -15.90
N ASP A 22 9.10 -10.79 -16.77
CA ASP A 22 8.91 -9.64 -17.66
C ASP A 22 7.75 -9.85 -18.63
N GLN A 23 7.63 -11.05 -19.21
CA GLN A 23 6.54 -11.36 -20.12
C GLN A 23 5.18 -11.31 -19.42
N HIS A 24 5.06 -11.91 -18.24
CA HIS A 24 3.79 -11.93 -17.51
C HIS A 24 3.42 -10.56 -16.95
N MET A 25 4.37 -9.80 -16.39
CA MET A 25 4.10 -8.42 -15.95
C MET A 25 3.65 -7.55 -17.12
N LEU A 26 4.30 -7.66 -18.29
CA LEU A 26 3.88 -6.94 -19.49
C LEU A 26 2.48 -7.34 -19.97
N GLN A 27 2.10 -8.62 -19.84
CA GLN A 27 0.74 -9.08 -20.14
C GLN A 27 -0.29 -8.46 -19.20
N ILE A 28 -0.01 -8.42 -17.90
CA ILE A 28 -0.88 -7.80 -16.90
C ILE A 28 -1.02 -6.30 -17.17
N GLN A 29 0.08 -5.60 -17.45
CA GLN A 29 0.06 -4.17 -17.80
C GLN A 29 -0.77 -3.88 -19.05
N ARG A 30 -0.62 -4.67 -20.11
CA ARG A 30 -1.43 -4.55 -21.33
C ARG A 30 -2.91 -4.81 -21.04
N GLY A 31 -3.22 -5.81 -20.21
CA GLY A 31 -4.59 -6.09 -19.77
C GLY A 31 -5.17 -4.91 -18.97
N PHE A 32 -4.39 -4.32 -18.07
CA PHE A 32 -4.75 -3.15 -17.28
C PHE A 32 -5.01 -1.92 -18.15
N GLN A 33 -4.18 -1.64 -19.15
CA GLN A 33 -4.41 -0.54 -20.10
C GLN A 33 -5.72 -0.72 -20.87
N LYS A 34 -6.10 -1.97 -21.16
CA LYS A 34 -7.34 -2.33 -21.85
C LYS A 34 -8.53 -2.59 -20.91
N ARG A 35 -8.42 -2.28 -19.61
CA ARG A 35 -9.46 -2.62 -18.60
C ARG A 35 -10.85 -2.02 -18.87
N HIS A 36 -10.93 -0.99 -19.71
CA HIS A 36 -12.21 -0.37 -20.09
C HIS A 36 -12.83 -0.99 -21.35
N GLU A 37 -12.15 -1.92 -22.02
CA GLU A 37 -12.71 -2.64 -23.17
C GLU A 37 -13.72 -3.72 -22.69
N PRO A 38 -14.85 -3.92 -23.38
CA PRO A 38 -15.95 -4.77 -22.90
C PRO A 38 -15.60 -6.26 -22.75
N ASN A 39 -14.50 -6.72 -23.35
CA ASN A 39 -14.07 -8.14 -23.34
C ASN A 39 -12.69 -8.34 -22.71
N THR A 40 -12.22 -7.39 -21.90
CA THR A 40 -10.92 -7.52 -21.23
C THR A 40 -10.99 -8.47 -20.03
N GLN A 41 -9.92 -9.25 -19.82
CA GLN A 41 -9.82 -10.19 -18.71
C GLN A 41 -9.62 -9.49 -17.36
N LEU A 42 -9.11 -8.26 -17.37
CA LEU A 42 -8.80 -7.48 -16.17
C LEU A 42 -9.78 -6.32 -15.99
N ALA A 43 -11.07 -6.55 -16.25
CA ALA A 43 -12.09 -5.51 -16.14
C ALA A 43 -12.37 -5.10 -14.68
N SER A 44 -12.10 -5.99 -13.73
CA SER A 44 -12.34 -5.77 -12.30
C SER A 44 -11.04 -5.76 -11.50
N LEU A 45 -11.08 -5.07 -10.35
CA LEU A 45 -9.97 -5.04 -9.41
C LEU A 45 -9.62 -6.45 -8.89
N SER A 46 -10.62 -7.29 -8.61
CA SER A 46 -10.41 -8.65 -8.16
C SER A 46 -9.67 -9.50 -9.22
N ALA A 47 -10.05 -9.38 -10.50
CA ALA A 47 -9.35 -10.07 -11.59
C ALA A 47 -7.92 -9.57 -11.77
N PHE A 48 -7.68 -8.25 -11.59
CA PHE A 48 -6.36 -7.66 -11.61
C PHE A 48 -5.46 -8.20 -10.48
N LEU A 49 -5.94 -8.20 -9.25
CA LEU A 49 -5.22 -8.73 -8.10
C LEU A 49 -4.94 -10.23 -8.26
N ALA A 50 -5.93 -11.01 -8.73
CA ALA A 50 -5.74 -12.43 -9.00
C ALA A 50 -4.68 -12.71 -10.07
N ALA A 51 -4.54 -11.83 -11.07
CA ALA A 51 -3.51 -11.97 -12.11
C ALA A 51 -2.08 -11.79 -11.56
N TRP A 52 -1.91 -11.08 -10.45
CA TRP A 52 -0.61 -10.88 -9.79
C TRP A 52 -0.18 -12.04 -8.90
N GLN A 53 -1.12 -12.89 -8.47
CA GLN A 53 -0.86 -14.02 -7.57
C GLN A 53 0.25 -14.96 -8.06
N PRO A 54 0.25 -15.44 -9.31
CA PRO A 54 1.33 -16.31 -9.80
C PRO A 54 2.70 -15.61 -9.81
N MET A 55 2.74 -14.30 -10.02
CA MET A 55 3.99 -13.54 -10.01
C MET A 55 4.56 -13.45 -8.60
N LEU A 56 3.71 -13.17 -7.61
CA LEU A 56 4.12 -13.11 -6.22
C LEU A 56 4.63 -14.47 -5.73
N GLU A 57 3.98 -15.57 -6.12
CA GLU A 57 4.43 -16.93 -5.83
C GLU A 57 5.83 -17.20 -6.37
N VAL A 58 6.10 -16.83 -7.63
CA VAL A 58 7.41 -17.04 -8.25
C VAL A 58 8.49 -16.14 -7.61
N VAL A 59 8.18 -14.86 -7.34
CA VAL A 59 9.11 -13.92 -6.72
C VAL A 59 9.43 -14.32 -5.28
N SER A 60 8.44 -14.75 -4.49
CA SER A 60 8.63 -15.21 -3.11
C SER A 60 9.34 -16.57 -3.02
N ALA A 61 9.21 -17.43 -4.05
CA ALA A 61 9.97 -18.67 -4.16
C ALA A 61 11.44 -18.45 -4.58
N THR A 62 11.76 -17.30 -5.19
CA THR A 62 13.12 -16.98 -5.65
C THR A 62 14.10 -16.96 -4.47
N PRO A 63 15.25 -17.66 -4.55
CA PRO A 63 16.22 -17.74 -3.45
C PRO A 63 16.81 -16.38 -3.07
N LEU A 64 16.93 -16.13 -1.76
CA LEU A 64 17.53 -14.92 -1.18
C LEU A 64 19.07 -14.99 -1.09
N ARG A 65 19.73 -15.69 -2.01
CA ARG A 65 21.19 -15.89 -2.01
C ARG A 65 21.83 -15.43 -3.32
N GLY A 66 22.97 -14.76 -3.21
CA GLY A 66 23.74 -14.30 -4.37
C GLY A 66 22.96 -13.34 -5.26
N SER A 67 23.14 -13.45 -6.58
CA SER A 67 22.46 -12.59 -7.57
C SER A 67 20.93 -12.79 -7.62
N ALA A 68 20.43 -13.94 -7.17
CA ALA A 68 18.98 -14.20 -7.10
C ALA A 68 18.29 -13.35 -6.03
N ALA A 69 19.01 -12.92 -4.98
CA ALA A 69 18.47 -12.01 -3.97
C ALA A 69 18.15 -10.64 -4.59
N ALA A 70 19.12 -10.06 -5.31
CA ALA A 70 18.92 -8.78 -6.01
C ALA A 70 17.80 -8.87 -7.07
N LEU A 71 17.67 -10.02 -7.74
CA LEU A 71 16.59 -10.26 -8.67
C LEU A 71 15.21 -10.25 -7.97
N ARG A 72 15.10 -10.96 -6.85
CA ARG A 72 13.89 -10.99 -6.03
C ARG A 72 13.53 -9.58 -5.55
N ASP A 73 14.50 -8.83 -5.06
CA ASP A 73 14.27 -7.47 -4.56
C ASP A 73 13.79 -6.54 -5.68
N ALA A 74 14.40 -6.62 -6.87
CA ALA A 74 14.01 -5.83 -8.03
C ALA A 74 12.55 -6.13 -8.47
N TYR A 75 12.17 -7.41 -8.54
CA TYR A 75 10.81 -7.78 -8.94
C TYR A 75 9.78 -7.58 -7.83
N LEU A 76 10.13 -7.73 -6.55
CA LEU A 76 9.24 -7.41 -5.43
C LEU A 76 8.96 -5.91 -5.36
N LEU A 77 9.97 -5.07 -5.63
CA LEU A 77 9.80 -3.62 -5.75
C LEU A 77 8.88 -3.26 -6.90
N ARG A 78 9.12 -3.84 -8.07
CA ARG A 78 8.30 -3.62 -9.26
C ARG A 78 6.86 -4.11 -9.06
N LEU A 79 6.67 -5.27 -8.45
CA LEU A 79 5.36 -5.78 -8.03
C LEU A 79 4.64 -4.79 -7.13
N THR A 80 5.32 -4.28 -6.11
CA THR A 80 4.75 -3.32 -5.15
C THR A 80 4.25 -2.07 -5.89
N THR A 81 5.10 -1.44 -6.70
CA THR A 81 4.76 -0.23 -7.45
C THR A 81 3.64 -0.46 -8.46
N GLU A 82 3.75 -1.48 -9.32
CA GLU A 82 2.77 -1.71 -10.39
C GLU A 82 1.41 -2.16 -9.84
N LEU A 83 1.41 -2.92 -8.74
CA LEU A 83 0.19 -3.34 -8.08
C LEU A 83 -0.50 -2.15 -7.42
N THR A 84 0.21 -1.31 -6.67
CA THR A 84 -0.39 -0.14 -5.99
C THR A 84 -0.89 0.90 -7.00
N GLU A 85 -0.12 1.22 -8.03
CA GLU A 85 -0.56 2.12 -9.11
C GLU A 85 -1.76 1.56 -9.88
N GLY A 86 -1.75 0.25 -10.15
CA GLY A 86 -2.84 -0.43 -10.83
C GLY A 86 -4.14 -0.45 -10.03
N ILE A 87 -4.07 -0.63 -8.70
CA ILE A 87 -5.24 -0.59 -7.80
C ILE A 87 -5.98 0.74 -7.94
N VAL A 88 -5.24 1.86 -7.91
CA VAL A 88 -5.83 3.21 -8.01
C VAL A 88 -6.57 3.42 -9.33
N GLY A 89 -6.21 2.67 -10.37
CA GLY A 89 -6.86 2.73 -11.69
C GLY A 89 -8.25 2.09 -11.78
N TYR A 90 -8.75 1.44 -10.72
CA TYR A 90 -10.08 0.82 -10.68
C TYR A 90 -11.08 1.66 -9.86
N PRO A 91 -12.14 2.18 -10.49
CA PRO A 91 -13.19 2.92 -9.80
C PRO A 91 -14.13 1.95 -9.09
N ILE A 92 -14.02 1.85 -7.76
CA ILE A 92 -14.85 0.93 -6.95
C ILE A 92 -15.94 1.65 -6.13
N ARG A 93 -16.03 2.98 -6.20
CA ARG A 93 -17.00 3.77 -5.40
C ARG A 93 -18.43 3.27 -5.51
N ASN A 94 -18.84 2.89 -6.72
CA ASN A 94 -20.18 2.42 -7.05
C ASN A 94 -20.27 0.89 -7.17
N ALA A 95 -19.21 0.15 -6.81
CA ALA A 95 -19.20 -1.30 -6.87
C ALA A 95 -20.07 -1.86 -5.72
N PRO A 96 -20.91 -2.87 -5.99
CA PRO A 96 -21.77 -3.47 -4.97
C PRO A 96 -20.96 -4.18 -3.86
N ASP A 97 -19.75 -4.63 -4.19
CA ASP A 97 -18.80 -5.35 -3.35
C ASP A 97 -17.60 -4.49 -2.90
N ARG A 98 -17.74 -3.16 -2.92
CA ARG A 98 -16.64 -2.22 -2.63
C ARG A 98 -15.88 -2.51 -1.33
N PHE A 99 -16.58 -2.89 -0.25
CA PHE A 99 -15.93 -3.16 1.04
C PHE A 99 -15.10 -4.45 1.00
N ALA A 100 -15.58 -5.49 0.31
CA ALA A 100 -14.81 -6.71 0.08
C ALA A 100 -13.56 -6.42 -0.76
N LEU A 101 -13.68 -5.57 -1.78
CA LEU A 101 -12.55 -5.12 -2.59
C LEU A 101 -11.52 -4.30 -1.77
N LEU A 102 -11.97 -3.42 -0.89
CA LEU A 102 -11.09 -2.67 0.01
C LEU A 102 -10.36 -3.58 1.01
N THR A 103 -11.04 -4.59 1.56
CA THR A 103 -10.40 -5.60 2.41
C THR A 103 -9.39 -6.43 1.61
N GLN A 104 -9.74 -6.80 0.38
CA GLN A 104 -8.85 -7.55 -0.50
C GLN A 104 -7.55 -6.76 -0.75
N VAL A 105 -7.63 -5.44 -0.94
CA VAL A 105 -6.44 -4.59 -1.03
C VAL A 105 -5.64 -4.58 0.28
N LEU A 106 -6.29 -4.49 1.45
CA LEU A 106 -5.59 -4.59 2.74
C LEU A 106 -4.84 -5.92 2.89
N TYR A 107 -5.46 -7.03 2.51
CA TYR A 107 -4.82 -8.35 2.46
C TYR A 107 -3.52 -8.31 1.63
N TRP A 108 -3.58 -7.74 0.42
CA TRP A 108 -2.40 -7.63 -0.45
C TRP A 108 -1.32 -6.72 0.14
N THR A 109 -1.70 -5.59 0.75
CA THR A 109 -0.74 -4.69 1.39
C THR A 109 -0.05 -5.34 2.58
N ASP A 110 -0.77 -6.08 3.43
CA ASP A 110 -0.18 -6.79 4.58
C ASP A 110 0.71 -7.94 4.13
N LEU A 111 0.34 -8.62 3.03
CA LEU A 111 1.17 -9.66 2.43
C LEU A 111 2.50 -9.09 1.92
N LEU A 112 2.47 -7.97 1.20
CA LEU A 112 3.67 -7.28 0.72
C LEU A 112 4.51 -6.72 1.88
N ASP A 113 3.87 -6.09 2.89
CA ASP A 113 4.55 -5.57 4.08
C ASP A 113 5.29 -6.69 4.83
N GLN A 114 4.65 -7.84 5.04
CA GLN A 114 5.29 -9.01 5.65
C GLN A 114 6.50 -9.51 4.86
N LEU A 115 6.41 -9.55 3.53
CA LEU A 115 7.54 -9.97 2.69
C LEU A 115 8.69 -8.97 2.73
N TRP A 116 8.40 -7.67 2.79
CA TRP A 116 9.42 -6.63 2.95
C TRP A 116 10.06 -6.64 4.34
N ASP A 117 9.25 -6.73 5.40
CA ASP A 117 9.71 -6.84 6.79
C ASP A 117 10.64 -8.05 6.96
N ALA A 118 10.22 -9.22 6.48
CA ALA A 118 11.05 -10.42 6.47
C ALA A 118 12.36 -10.20 5.68
N ARG A 119 12.29 -9.55 4.52
CA ARG A 119 13.47 -9.28 3.69
C ARG A 119 14.46 -8.33 4.35
N ILE A 120 13.98 -7.25 4.99
CA ILE A 120 14.81 -6.27 5.72
C ILE A 120 15.49 -6.93 6.92
N ARG A 121 14.74 -7.75 7.66
CA ARG A 121 15.24 -8.54 8.80
C ARG A 121 16.10 -9.74 8.42
N ARG A 122 16.21 -10.04 7.12
CA ARG A 122 16.91 -11.22 6.59
C ARG A 122 16.34 -12.53 7.15
N ILE A 123 15.01 -12.60 7.25
CA ILE A 123 14.27 -13.78 7.68
C ILE A 123 13.69 -14.47 6.43
N ALA A 124 13.85 -15.78 6.34
CA ALA A 124 13.18 -16.57 5.31
C ALA A 124 11.71 -16.77 5.67
N LEU A 125 10.82 -15.99 5.05
CA LEU A 125 9.37 -16.13 5.20
C LEU A 125 8.77 -16.89 4.01
N PRO A 126 8.18 -18.09 4.21
CA PRO A 126 7.36 -18.75 3.20
C PRO A 126 6.12 -17.91 2.85
N LEU A 127 5.76 -17.86 1.57
CA LEU A 127 4.57 -17.11 1.13
C LEU A 127 3.30 -17.62 1.80
N THR A 128 3.17 -18.94 1.98
CA THR A 128 2.01 -19.57 2.63
C THR A 128 1.78 -19.05 4.04
N ASP A 129 2.85 -18.80 4.79
CA ASP A 129 2.78 -18.34 6.17
C ASP A 129 2.32 -16.87 6.19
N ALA A 130 2.89 -16.05 5.29
CA ALA A 130 2.47 -14.66 5.11
C ALA A 130 1.00 -14.55 4.68
N GLN A 131 0.57 -15.42 3.75
CA GLN A 131 -0.82 -15.50 3.29
C GLN A 131 -1.77 -15.91 4.42
N HIS A 132 -1.38 -16.89 5.25
CA HIS A 132 -2.16 -17.31 6.40
C HIS A 132 -2.35 -16.16 7.38
N THR A 133 -1.27 -15.50 7.79
CA THR A 133 -1.33 -14.34 8.71
C THR A 133 -2.14 -13.18 8.13
N ALA A 134 -2.00 -12.90 6.82
CA ALA A 134 -2.79 -11.86 6.16
C ALA A 134 -4.29 -12.23 6.11
N HIS A 135 -4.62 -13.51 5.86
CA HIS A 135 -6.00 -13.98 5.81
C HIS A 135 -6.68 -13.99 7.19
N GLU A 136 -5.95 -14.36 8.25
CA GLU A 136 -6.44 -14.28 9.63
C GLU A 136 -6.80 -12.83 10.02
N ARG A 137 -6.05 -11.85 9.50
CA ARG A 137 -6.29 -10.44 9.79
C ARG A 137 -7.36 -9.81 8.90
N PHE A 138 -7.33 -10.13 7.62
CA PHE A 138 -8.20 -9.55 6.60
C PHE A 138 -8.94 -10.67 5.86
N PRO A 139 -9.93 -11.31 6.51
CA PRO A 139 -10.70 -12.37 5.88
C PRO A 139 -11.55 -11.83 4.73
N GLU A 140 -11.81 -12.64 3.70
CA GLU A 140 -12.57 -12.19 2.50
C GLU A 140 -14.00 -11.72 2.82
N ASN A 141 -14.58 -12.20 3.92
CA ASN A 141 -15.94 -11.88 4.36
C ASN A 141 -15.91 -11.07 5.66
N VAL A 142 -15.45 -9.82 5.59
CA VAL A 142 -15.56 -8.88 6.71
C VAL A 142 -17.03 -8.46 6.82
N PRO A 143 -17.73 -8.78 7.94
CA PRO A 143 -19.06 -8.24 8.16
C PRO A 143 -18.98 -6.71 8.14
N GLU A 144 -19.94 -6.04 7.49
CA GLU A 144 -20.03 -4.57 7.43
C GLU A 144 -20.00 -3.91 8.83
N ALA A 145 -20.29 -4.69 9.87
CA ALA A 145 -20.25 -4.32 11.28
C ALA A 145 -18.89 -4.58 11.98
N VAL A 146 -17.74 -4.61 11.28
CA VAL A 146 -16.45 -4.56 11.96
C VAL A 146 -16.28 -3.21 12.62
N ARG A 147 -16.73 -3.17 13.86
CA ARG A 147 -16.54 -2.06 14.78
C ARG A 147 -15.11 -2.09 15.28
N ILE A 148 -14.59 -0.91 15.59
CA ILE A 148 -13.37 -0.71 16.37
C ILE A 148 -13.68 -1.12 17.83
N GLU A 149 -14.09 -2.36 18.08
CA GLU A 149 -14.43 -2.84 19.43
C GLU A 149 -13.19 -3.35 20.16
N ASP A 150 -12.17 -3.84 19.42
CA ASP A 150 -10.98 -4.42 20.02
C ASP A 150 -9.76 -3.48 19.95
N ALA A 151 -9.15 -3.25 21.11
CA ALA A 151 -7.87 -2.55 21.25
C ALA A 151 -6.74 -3.19 20.42
N GLU A 152 -6.92 -4.43 19.96
CA GLU A 152 -6.01 -5.11 19.03
C GLU A 152 -5.95 -4.44 17.65
N SER A 153 -7.05 -3.83 17.18
CA SER A 153 -7.06 -3.09 15.91
C SER A 153 -6.10 -1.88 15.94
N VAL A 154 -5.85 -1.33 17.12
CA VAL A 154 -4.96 -0.19 17.36
C VAL A 154 -3.52 -0.63 17.64
N ARG A 155 -3.21 -1.93 17.78
CA ARG A 155 -1.83 -2.35 18.00
C ARG A 155 -1.00 -2.28 16.71
N PRO A 156 0.27 -1.86 16.78
CA PRO A 156 1.19 -2.00 15.65
C PRO A 156 1.20 -3.44 15.16
N PHE A 157 1.35 -3.64 13.86
CA PHE A 157 1.41 -5.00 13.33
C PHE A 157 2.64 -5.72 13.90
N ALA A 158 2.42 -6.94 14.40
CA ALA A 158 3.50 -7.75 14.94
C ALA A 158 4.55 -7.99 13.86
N GLN A 159 5.81 -7.74 14.18
CA GLN A 159 6.91 -7.97 13.25
C GLN A 159 7.04 -9.46 12.91
N VAL A 160 7.55 -9.76 11.72
CA VAL A 160 7.85 -11.13 11.29
C VAL A 160 8.91 -11.72 12.22
N LYS A 161 8.61 -12.91 12.75
CA LYS A 161 9.48 -13.66 13.65
C LYS A 161 10.20 -14.75 12.87
N GLY A 162 11.48 -14.96 13.20
CA GLY A 162 12.28 -16.04 12.61
C GLY A 162 13.77 -15.80 12.83
N ASP A 163 14.56 -16.81 12.49
CA ASP A 163 16.02 -16.73 12.59
C ASP A 163 16.58 -15.85 11.46
N THR A 164 17.44 -14.89 11.83
CA THR A 164 18.15 -14.04 10.88
C THR A 164 19.18 -14.87 10.10
N ASP A 165 18.99 -15.00 8.79
CA ASP A 165 19.95 -15.62 7.89
C ASP A 165 21.00 -14.59 7.43
N THR A 166 22.17 -14.64 8.05
CA THR A 166 23.31 -13.76 7.71
C THR A 166 23.85 -13.96 6.30
N SER A 167 23.47 -15.03 5.59
CA SER A 167 23.82 -15.23 4.17
C SER A 167 23.03 -14.33 3.23
N ILE A 168 21.93 -13.74 3.69
CA ILE A 168 21.15 -12.76 2.93
C ILE A 168 21.83 -11.38 3.07
N PRO A 169 22.14 -10.69 1.95
CA PRO A 169 22.71 -9.36 2.01
C PRO A 169 21.78 -8.37 2.73
N ALA A 170 22.35 -7.57 3.64
CA ALA A 170 21.65 -6.43 4.21
C ALA A 170 21.54 -5.31 3.15
N TYR A 171 20.48 -4.52 3.23
CA TYR A 171 20.33 -3.35 2.36
C TYR A 171 21.33 -2.26 2.70
N ASP A 172 21.87 -1.61 1.67
CA ASP A 172 22.64 -0.39 1.85
C ASP A 172 21.72 0.82 2.12
N GLN A 173 22.31 1.96 2.48
CA GLN A 173 21.55 3.17 2.80
C GLN A 173 20.71 3.68 1.61
N THR A 174 21.22 3.55 0.39
CA THR A 174 20.56 4.00 -0.83
C THR A 174 19.33 3.15 -1.13
N GLU A 175 19.48 1.83 -1.04
CA GLU A 175 18.40 0.86 -1.20
C GLU A 175 17.30 1.06 -0.16
N ARG A 176 17.68 1.37 1.09
CA ARG A 176 16.72 1.65 2.17
C ARG A 176 15.93 2.92 1.95
N VAL A 177 16.59 4.01 1.54
CA VAL A 177 15.92 5.26 1.19
C VAL A 177 14.96 5.02 0.03
N ARG A 178 15.43 4.37 -1.05
CA ARG A 178 14.59 4.04 -2.20
C ARG A 178 13.37 3.20 -1.82
N LEU A 179 13.55 2.15 -1.02
CA LEU A 179 12.45 1.29 -0.59
C LEU A 179 11.46 2.08 0.27
N ARG A 180 11.95 2.88 1.23
CA ARG A 180 11.10 3.73 2.06
C ARG A 180 10.25 4.67 1.21
N ASP A 181 10.86 5.35 0.24
CA ASP A 181 10.15 6.31 -0.61
C ASP A 181 9.06 5.62 -1.45
N VAL A 182 9.34 4.42 -1.98
CA VAL A 182 8.33 3.60 -2.70
C VAL A 182 7.19 3.17 -1.78
N LEU A 183 7.49 2.70 -0.57
CA LEU A 183 6.46 2.25 0.38
C LEU A 183 5.60 3.42 0.89
N SER A 184 6.20 4.57 1.17
CA SER A 184 5.46 5.78 1.57
C SER A 184 4.57 6.30 0.43
N GLN A 185 5.06 6.29 -0.81
CA GLN A 185 4.23 6.66 -1.97
C GLN A 185 3.04 5.68 -2.13
N ALA A 186 3.28 4.38 -2.00
CA ALA A 186 2.24 3.36 -2.10
C ALA A 186 1.17 3.52 -0.99
N GLU A 187 1.58 3.76 0.25
CA GLU A 187 0.68 4.06 1.37
C GLU A 187 -0.22 5.27 1.06
N GLN A 188 0.37 6.41 0.67
CA GLN A 188 -0.36 7.64 0.36
C GLN A 188 -1.36 7.45 -0.78
N GLN A 189 -0.95 6.77 -1.85
CA GLN A 189 -1.80 6.48 -3.01
C GLN A 189 -3.00 5.61 -2.64
N LEU A 190 -2.76 4.51 -1.89
CA LEU A 190 -3.81 3.60 -1.47
C LEU A 190 -4.76 4.25 -0.46
N PHE A 191 -4.24 5.07 0.46
CA PHE A 191 -5.04 5.82 1.42
C PHE A 191 -5.99 6.80 0.71
N ALA A 192 -5.46 7.59 -0.23
CA ALA A 192 -6.27 8.52 -1.02
C ALA A 192 -7.34 7.78 -1.86
N TRP A 193 -6.96 6.67 -2.51
CA TRP A 193 -7.88 5.84 -3.29
C TRP A 193 -8.99 5.23 -2.44
N MET A 194 -8.68 4.70 -1.25
CA MET A 194 -9.66 4.18 -0.33
C MET A 194 -10.68 5.25 0.07
N ARG A 195 -10.22 6.47 0.40
CA ARG A 195 -11.13 7.56 0.78
C ARG A 195 -12.03 7.99 -0.36
N ASP A 196 -11.51 8.04 -1.59
CA ASP A 196 -12.34 8.27 -2.78
C ASP A 196 -13.38 7.15 -2.97
N ALA A 197 -12.98 5.89 -2.79
CA ALA A 197 -13.89 4.75 -2.87
C ALA A 197 -15.04 4.82 -1.84
N LEU A 198 -14.78 5.35 -0.64
CA LEU A 198 -15.79 5.56 0.41
C LEU A 198 -16.59 6.88 0.25
N GLY A 199 -16.18 7.75 -0.67
CA GLY A 199 -16.75 9.08 -0.81
C GLY A 199 -16.40 10.03 0.33
N ALA A 200 -15.32 9.75 1.05
CA ALA A 200 -14.78 10.62 2.09
C ALA A 200 -13.93 11.74 1.48
N PRO A 201 -13.87 12.94 2.07
CA PRO A 201 -12.95 13.99 1.63
C PRO A 201 -11.51 13.50 1.78
N PRO A 202 -10.54 13.96 0.97
CA PRO A 202 -9.13 13.64 1.21
C PRO A 202 -8.73 14.04 2.63
N PRO A 203 -7.70 13.40 3.22
CA PRO A 203 -7.17 13.88 4.50
C PRO A 203 -6.81 15.36 4.33
N PRO A 204 -6.96 16.19 5.38
CA PRO A 204 -6.37 17.52 5.34
C PRO A 204 -4.89 17.31 5.03
N VAL A 205 -4.44 17.88 3.91
CA VAL A 205 -3.01 18.07 3.71
C VAL A 205 -2.63 18.91 4.90
N GLN A 206 -1.82 18.36 5.81
CA GLN A 206 -1.04 19.22 6.66
C GLN A 206 -0.18 19.94 5.65
N ASP A 207 -0.65 21.12 5.22
CA ASP A 207 0.24 22.11 4.67
C ASP A 207 1.34 22.12 5.73
N GLU A 208 2.49 21.55 5.39
CA GLU A 208 3.72 21.76 6.14
C GLU A 208 3.82 23.26 6.12
N GLU A 209 3.20 23.93 7.09
CA GLU A 209 3.25 25.35 7.29
C GLU A 209 4.74 25.57 7.30
N ASP A 210 5.22 26.11 6.18
CA ASP A 210 6.63 26.37 5.97
C ASP A 210 7.11 26.92 7.28
N ASP A 211 8.05 26.22 7.90
CA ASP A 211 8.84 26.67 9.04
C ASP A 211 9.71 27.86 8.60
N ASP A 212 9.07 28.83 7.92
CA ASP A 212 9.40 30.22 7.72
C ASP A 212 9.29 30.97 9.07
N LEU A 213 9.72 30.29 10.15
CA LEU A 213 10.31 30.86 11.36
C LEU A 213 11.67 31.53 11.03
N GLY A 214 11.67 32.31 9.96
CA GLY A 214 12.81 32.93 9.32
C GLY A 214 12.46 34.28 8.71
N GLY A 215 11.37 34.93 9.15
CA GLY A 215 11.14 36.37 9.02
C GLY A 215 12.19 37.21 9.74
N MET A 216 13.47 37.00 9.43
CA MET A 216 14.50 38.01 9.59
C MET A 216 14.28 39.04 8.47
N PRO A 217 13.99 40.31 8.78
CA PRO A 217 14.00 41.34 7.76
C PRO A 217 15.41 41.37 7.17
N ARG A 218 15.55 40.97 5.90
CA ARG A 218 16.74 41.27 5.11
C ARG A 218 16.85 42.79 5.10
N SER A 219 17.62 43.34 6.04
CA SER A 219 18.15 44.69 5.94
C SER A 219 18.80 44.78 4.57
N SER A 220 18.19 45.61 3.74
CA SER A 220 18.68 46.04 2.45
C SER A 220 20.05 46.68 2.66
N VAL A 221 21.11 45.87 2.63
CA VAL A 221 22.48 46.36 2.47
C VAL A 221 22.57 46.79 1.01
N MET A 222 22.37 48.09 0.79
CA MET A 222 22.76 48.76 -0.44
C MET A 222 24.25 48.51 -0.69
N LEU A 223 24.57 47.61 -1.60
CA LEU A 223 25.87 47.58 -2.24
C LEU A 223 25.90 48.67 -3.32
N PRO A 224 26.92 49.54 -3.33
CA PRO A 224 27.05 50.57 -4.34
C PRO A 224 27.41 49.95 -5.69
N ASN A 225 26.73 50.49 -6.69
CA ASN A 225 26.81 50.24 -8.10
C ASN A 225 28.23 50.56 -8.63
N GLU A 226 29.06 49.55 -8.89
CA GLU A 226 30.25 49.73 -9.73
C GLU A 226 29.89 49.42 -11.18
N ALA A 227 29.72 50.51 -11.91
CA ALA A 227 29.66 50.54 -13.36
C ALA A 227 30.99 50.10 -13.95
N GLY A 228 30.97 49.17 -14.91
CA GLY A 228 32.19 48.86 -15.65
C GLY A 228 32.07 47.67 -16.60
N GLN A 229 31.79 48.00 -17.86
CA GLN A 229 32.37 47.38 -19.07
C GLN A 229 31.79 46.03 -19.52
N ASP A 230 31.11 45.96 -20.67
CA ASP A 230 31.55 46.22 -22.05
C ASP A 230 31.91 44.90 -22.77
N SER A 231 31.34 44.75 -23.97
CA SER A 231 31.56 43.72 -24.99
C SER A 231 31.22 42.27 -24.61
N GLY A 232 30.55 41.46 -25.41
CA GLY A 232 30.21 41.54 -26.82
C GLY A 232 29.90 40.11 -27.31
N GLU A 233 29.37 40.03 -28.53
CA GLU A 233 29.39 38.87 -29.43
C GLU A 233 28.46 37.67 -29.14
N ASP A 234 27.31 37.72 -29.81
CA ASP A 234 27.02 36.89 -30.99
C ASP A 234 27.33 35.39 -30.92
N GLY A 235 26.26 34.59 -30.97
CA GLY A 235 26.39 33.17 -31.32
C GLY A 235 25.15 32.35 -31.03
N ASN A 236 24.04 32.62 -31.72
CA ASN A 236 22.87 31.73 -31.77
C ASN A 236 23.03 30.77 -32.95
N PRO A 237 23.29 29.45 -32.75
CA PRO A 237 23.27 28.50 -33.84
C PRO A 237 21.86 27.90 -33.98
N THR A 238 21.09 28.41 -34.93
CA THR A 238 19.94 27.71 -35.49
C THR A 238 20.39 26.39 -36.12
N TYR A 239 20.08 25.28 -35.45
CA TYR A 239 20.18 23.94 -36.03
C TYR A 239 18.98 23.71 -36.96
N ASN A 240 19.23 23.84 -38.26
CA ASN A 240 18.42 23.22 -39.30
C ASN A 240 18.76 21.72 -39.32
N ASN A 241 17.82 20.86 -38.93
CA ASN A 241 17.87 19.43 -39.22
C ASN A 241 16.64 19.08 -40.08
N ASP A 242 16.74 19.43 -41.35
CA ASP A 242 16.06 18.74 -42.43
C ASP A 242 16.78 17.40 -42.66
N MET A 243 16.22 16.32 -42.13
CA MET A 243 16.52 14.98 -42.63
C MET A 243 15.21 14.29 -43.01
N ASP A 244 14.81 14.56 -44.26
CA ASP A 244 14.04 13.64 -45.08
C ASP A 244 14.76 12.28 -45.12
N ASN A 245 14.20 11.30 -44.43
CA ASN A 245 14.58 9.90 -44.60
C ASN A 245 13.33 9.08 -44.92
N ALA A 246 12.84 9.28 -46.14
CA ALA A 246 11.89 8.40 -46.80
C ALA A 246 12.63 7.16 -47.30
N ALA A 247 12.60 6.08 -46.53
CA ALA A 247 12.94 4.75 -47.01
C ALA A 247 11.64 3.94 -47.25
N PRO A 248 11.55 3.21 -48.38
CA PRO A 248 10.34 2.53 -48.79
C PRO A 248 10.07 1.27 -47.97
N ASN A 249 8.80 1.15 -47.61
CA ASN A 249 8.11 0.01 -47.04
C ASN A 249 8.02 -1.12 -48.09
N ASP A 250 8.91 -2.10 -48.02
CA ASP A 250 8.77 -3.39 -48.71
C ASP A 250 8.67 -4.50 -47.65
N GLY A 251 7.44 -4.85 -47.30
CA GLY A 251 7.14 -6.05 -46.54
C GLY A 251 7.15 -7.29 -47.43
N PRO A 252 7.54 -8.45 -46.90
CA PRO A 252 7.04 -9.71 -47.38
C PRO A 252 5.99 -10.28 -46.41
N ALA A 253 4.81 -10.50 -46.99
CA ALA A 253 3.89 -11.60 -46.79
C ALA A 253 3.92 -12.32 -45.42
N ALA A 254 2.80 -12.14 -44.70
CA ALA A 254 2.30 -13.12 -43.75
C ALA A 254 2.09 -14.47 -44.45
N GLU A 255 2.88 -15.48 -44.08
CA GLU A 255 2.52 -16.88 -44.23
C GLU A 255 2.50 -17.56 -42.86
N ALA A 256 1.44 -18.33 -42.67
CA ALA A 256 1.01 -18.95 -41.43
C ALA A 256 2.00 -19.98 -40.90
N VAL A 257 2.34 -19.87 -39.62
CA VAL A 257 2.81 -21.00 -38.81
C VAL A 257 2.06 -20.95 -37.48
N ALA A 258 0.81 -21.43 -37.52
CA ALA A 258 0.04 -21.80 -36.36
C ALA A 258 -0.28 -23.29 -36.51
N ASP A 259 0.37 -24.12 -35.68
CA ASP A 259 -0.04 -25.46 -35.23
C ASP A 259 1.22 -26.26 -34.89
N ASP A 260 1.71 -26.17 -33.63
CA ASP A 260 2.36 -27.33 -32.97
C ASP A 260 2.66 -27.14 -31.46
N ILE A 261 1.70 -26.63 -30.66
CA ILE A 261 1.82 -26.68 -29.19
C ILE A 261 0.47 -27.09 -28.58
N ALA A 262 0.05 -28.32 -28.83
CA ALA A 262 -1.11 -28.94 -28.19
C ALA A 262 -0.93 -30.46 -28.08
N ALA A 263 0.11 -30.92 -27.38
CA ALA A 263 0.26 -32.35 -27.05
C ALA A 263 1.26 -32.59 -25.91
N ASP A 264 1.08 -31.98 -24.71
CA ASP A 264 1.79 -32.50 -23.52
C ASP A 264 1.19 -32.09 -22.15
N ALA A 265 -0.15 -32.01 -22.05
CA ALA A 265 -0.82 -31.65 -20.78
C ALA A 265 -1.69 -32.75 -20.15
N ASP A 266 -1.84 -33.92 -20.78
CA ASP A 266 -2.77 -34.97 -20.34
C ASP A 266 -2.11 -36.22 -19.71
N ALA A 267 -0.82 -36.18 -19.38
CA ALA A 267 -0.09 -37.34 -18.85
C ALA A 267 0.08 -37.39 -17.30
N ILE A 268 -0.52 -36.47 -16.53
CA ILE A 268 -0.37 -36.45 -15.05
C ILE A 268 -1.73 -36.55 -14.34
N ARG A 269 -2.57 -37.52 -14.76
CA ARG A 269 -3.82 -37.83 -14.04
C ARG A 269 -4.23 -39.30 -14.14
N ALA A 270 -3.33 -40.22 -13.79
CA ALA A 270 -3.71 -41.58 -13.43
C ALA A 270 -2.60 -42.24 -12.61
N GLY A 271 -2.84 -42.42 -11.31
CA GLY A 271 -1.93 -43.18 -10.44
C GLY A 271 -2.02 -42.79 -8.97
N ALA A 272 -3.17 -43.03 -8.34
CA ALA A 272 -3.25 -43.11 -6.89
C ALA A 272 -2.84 -44.53 -6.46
N PRO A 273 -1.79 -44.72 -5.63
CA PRO A 273 -1.58 -45.99 -4.95
C PRO A 273 -2.40 -46.04 -3.65
N ASP A 274 -3.14 -47.14 -3.50
CA ASP A 274 -3.77 -47.59 -2.27
C ASP A 274 -2.78 -47.52 -1.11
N THR A 275 -3.11 -46.73 -0.09
CA THR A 275 -2.37 -46.72 1.17
C THR A 275 -3.11 -47.62 2.14
N GLU A 276 -2.57 -48.83 2.32
CA GLU A 276 -2.95 -49.76 3.37
C GLU A 276 -2.80 -49.08 4.74
N VAL A 277 -3.84 -49.20 5.56
CA VAL A 277 -3.88 -48.78 6.97
C VAL A 277 -3.32 -49.93 7.81
N PRO A 278 -2.18 -49.77 8.51
CA PRO A 278 -1.82 -50.70 9.56
C PRO A 278 -2.41 -50.26 10.90
N ASP A 279 -3.21 -51.16 11.47
CA ASP A 279 -3.51 -51.23 12.90
C ASP A 279 -2.20 -51.17 13.72
N ALA A 280 -2.15 -50.29 14.71
CA ALA A 280 -1.10 -50.30 15.73
C ALA A 280 -1.69 -49.91 17.08
N ASP A 281 -1.91 -50.96 17.86
CA ASP A 281 -1.88 -51.11 19.31
C ASP A 281 -1.56 -49.86 20.15
N ALA A 282 -2.49 -49.58 21.07
CA ALA A 282 -2.27 -48.77 22.26
C ALA A 282 -1.38 -49.52 23.26
N PRO A 283 -0.41 -48.82 23.89
CA PRO A 283 0.06 -49.21 25.21
C PRO A 283 -0.43 -48.23 26.29
N ASP A 284 -1.06 -48.84 27.30
CA ASP A 284 -1.16 -48.30 28.65
C ASP A 284 0.22 -47.87 29.15
N THR A 285 0.32 -46.70 29.79
CA THR A 285 1.41 -46.44 30.73
C THR A 285 0.93 -45.57 31.88
N GLU A 286 1.20 -46.11 33.06
CA GLU A 286 0.81 -45.65 34.38
C GLU A 286 1.46 -44.33 34.83
N ALA A 287 0.75 -43.72 35.77
CA ALA A 287 1.18 -42.90 36.90
C ALA A 287 2.68 -42.67 37.18
N GLY A 288 3.01 -41.40 37.42
CA GLY A 288 4.22 -40.92 38.12
C GLY A 288 4.29 -39.41 38.00
N ASP A 289 3.70 -38.65 38.93
CA ASP A 289 4.31 -38.13 40.17
C ASP A 289 5.32 -36.98 39.95
N GLY A 290 5.04 -35.87 40.64
CA GLY A 290 6.04 -34.88 41.07
C GLY A 290 6.60 -33.88 40.06
N ARG A 291 5.96 -32.70 39.92
CA ARG A 291 6.74 -31.45 39.77
C ARG A 291 6.01 -30.19 40.24
N ALA A 292 6.74 -29.43 41.06
CA ALA A 292 6.36 -28.22 41.77
C ALA A 292 6.03 -27.01 40.86
N PRO A 293 5.25 -26.02 41.35
CA PRO A 293 4.92 -24.82 40.60
C PRO A 293 6.12 -23.86 40.55
N LEU A 294 6.65 -23.63 39.35
CA LEU A 294 7.59 -22.55 39.09
C LEU A 294 6.82 -21.25 38.87
N HIS A 295 7.15 -20.27 39.69
CA HIS A 295 6.76 -18.87 39.58
C HIS A 295 6.96 -18.33 38.16
N ALA A 296 5.90 -17.78 37.58
CA ALA A 296 5.99 -16.91 36.42
C ALA A 296 6.48 -15.51 36.87
N PRO A 297 7.51 -14.93 36.23
CA PRO A 297 7.79 -13.51 36.38
C PRO A 297 6.88 -12.71 35.43
N GLU A 298 5.77 -12.18 35.98
CA GLU A 298 5.07 -11.01 35.44
C GLU A 298 5.96 -9.77 35.64
N SER A 299 7.00 -9.62 34.83
CA SER A 299 7.64 -8.32 34.61
C SER A 299 8.65 -8.46 33.49
N LEU A 300 8.24 -8.09 32.27
CA LEU A 300 9.09 -7.48 31.23
C LEU A 300 8.29 -7.41 29.92
N ALA A 301 7.86 -6.19 29.59
CA ALA A 301 7.62 -5.61 28.25
C ALA A 301 6.45 -4.62 28.28
N ARG A 302 6.56 -3.58 29.12
CA ARG A 302 6.02 -2.27 28.74
C ARG A 302 7.07 -1.64 27.84
N GLU A 303 7.02 -1.95 26.56
CA GLU A 303 7.69 -1.13 25.56
C GLU A 303 7.10 0.28 25.69
N ALA A 304 7.97 1.26 25.96
CA ALA A 304 7.56 2.64 26.05
C ALA A 304 7.00 3.03 24.68
N LEU A 305 5.70 3.35 24.63
CA LEU A 305 5.09 4.02 23.48
C LEU A 305 5.93 5.26 23.18
N THR A 306 6.20 5.51 21.90
CA THR A 306 6.83 6.76 21.48
C THR A 306 5.94 7.94 21.91
N GLU A 307 6.53 9.09 22.25
CA GLU A 307 5.79 10.29 22.70
C GLU A 307 4.65 10.66 21.72
N GLU A 308 4.87 10.42 20.42
CA GLU A 308 3.89 10.61 19.36
C GLU A 308 2.70 9.62 19.45
N GLN A 309 2.95 8.34 19.71
CA GLN A 309 1.88 7.35 19.89
C GLN A 309 1.08 7.58 21.18
N GLN A 310 1.75 8.10 22.22
CA GLN A 310 1.10 8.49 23.46
C GLN A 310 0.24 9.75 23.27
N HIS A 311 0.71 10.71 22.49
CA HIS A 311 -0.06 11.88 22.09
C HIS A 311 -1.33 11.50 21.32
N TYR A 312 -1.26 10.58 20.35
CA TYR A 312 -2.45 10.13 19.64
C TYR A 312 -3.42 9.35 20.53
N ALA A 313 -2.92 8.49 21.43
CA ALA A 313 -3.77 7.78 22.39
C ALA A 313 -4.52 8.75 23.33
N ASP A 314 -3.85 9.80 23.81
CA ASP A 314 -4.46 10.83 24.67
C ASP A 314 -5.48 11.69 23.92
N VAL A 315 -5.21 12.06 22.66
CA VAL A 315 -6.16 12.80 21.81
C VAL A 315 -7.45 11.99 21.59
N PHE A 316 -7.35 10.66 21.42
CA PHE A 316 -8.51 9.78 21.28
C PHE A 316 -9.27 9.61 22.61
N GLU A 317 -8.58 9.44 23.76
CA GLU A 317 -9.25 9.38 25.06
C GLU A 317 -9.98 10.69 25.41
N HIS A 318 -9.39 11.85 25.09
CA HIS A 318 -10.00 13.15 25.37
C HIS A 318 -11.22 13.44 24.51
N LYS A 319 -11.25 12.92 23.27
CA LYS A 319 -12.39 13.09 22.35
C LYS A 319 -13.55 12.15 22.71
N VAL A 320 -13.26 10.92 23.11
CA VAL A 320 -14.27 9.95 23.55
C VAL A 320 -14.86 10.31 24.92
N ARG A 321 -14.08 10.96 25.80
CA ARG A 321 -14.57 11.44 27.12
C ARG A 321 -15.18 12.86 27.08
N GLY A 322 -14.79 13.69 26.11
CA GLY A 322 -15.18 15.11 26.04
C GLY A 322 -16.54 15.40 25.40
N GLU A 323 -17.10 14.50 24.60
CA GLU A 323 -18.39 14.75 23.89
C GLU A 323 -19.64 14.27 24.64
N LEU A 324 -19.52 13.71 25.85
CA LEU A 324 -20.69 13.23 26.63
C LEU A 324 -21.11 14.15 27.79
N THR A 325 -20.50 15.32 27.98
CA THR A 325 -20.90 16.26 29.04
C THR A 325 -21.08 17.66 28.50
N GLN A 326 -22.34 18.12 28.56
CA GLN A 326 -22.85 19.50 28.46
C GLN A 326 -23.12 20.05 27.05
N LEU A 327 -24.24 19.61 26.48
CA LEU A 327 -25.14 20.54 25.79
C LEU A 327 -26.22 20.93 26.80
N ASP A 328 -26.06 22.13 27.36
CA ASP A 328 -27.04 22.85 28.15
C ASP A 328 -28.05 23.50 27.18
N PRO A 329 -29.35 23.14 27.18
CA PRO A 329 -30.29 23.58 26.15
C PRO A 329 -30.94 24.97 26.39
N ASP A 330 -30.53 25.73 27.41
CA ASP A 330 -31.25 26.94 27.84
C ASP A 330 -30.40 28.23 27.84
N ALA A 331 -29.74 28.56 26.72
CA ALA A 331 -29.20 29.91 26.50
C ALA A 331 -30.18 30.74 25.66
N ASP A 332 -31.20 31.23 26.37
CA ASP A 332 -32.06 32.35 26.01
C ASP A 332 -31.25 33.64 26.22
N ASP A 333 -30.87 34.33 25.14
CA ASP A 333 -30.38 35.71 25.22
C ASP A 333 -31.08 36.53 24.13
N SER A 334 -32.11 37.24 24.61
CA SER A 334 -32.78 38.34 23.98
C SER A 334 -31.90 39.59 23.95
N ASP A 335 -32.36 40.56 23.15
CA ASP A 335 -32.05 41.99 23.23
C ASP A 335 -30.76 42.48 22.58
N THR A 336 -30.89 42.94 21.33
CA THR A 336 -30.34 44.24 20.96
C THR A 336 -31.28 44.96 20.01
N GLU A 337 -32.02 45.91 20.60
CA GLU A 337 -32.76 47.02 19.99
C GLU A 337 -31.85 47.81 19.01
N ASP A 338 -32.35 48.10 17.81
CA ASP A 338 -32.94 49.37 17.41
C ASP A 338 -31.92 50.49 17.12
N GLY A 339 -31.99 51.01 15.90
CA GLY A 339 -31.04 51.97 15.34
C GLY A 339 -31.36 52.26 13.88
N GLY A 340 -32.52 52.88 13.65
CA GLY A 340 -32.97 53.32 12.34
C GLY A 340 -32.05 54.37 11.68
N GLY A 341 -32.05 54.38 10.35
CA GLY A 341 -31.33 55.37 9.56
C GLY A 341 -31.52 55.22 8.05
N ALA A 342 -32.60 55.83 7.55
CA ALA A 342 -32.75 56.50 6.24
C ALA A 342 -32.31 55.80 4.94
N GLU A 343 -33.33 55.40 4.18
CA GLU A 343 -33.62 55.84 2.80
C GLU A 343 -32.41 56.07 1.86
N ASP A 344 -32.17 55.11 0.96
CA ASP A 344 -31.85 55.43 -0.43
C ASP A 344 -32.49 54.40 -1.37
N GLU A 345 -33.57 54.83 -2.03
CA GLU A 345 -34.27 54.12 -3.09
C GLU A 345 -33.38 54.11 -4.34
N SER A 346 -32.72 52.99 -4.62
CA SER A 346 -32.28 52.65 -5.99
C SER A 346 -32.86 51.30 -6.38
N ASP A 347 -33.88 51.43 -7.22
CA ASP A 347 -34.68 50.44 -7.91
C ASP A 347 -33.84 49.76 -9.00
N ASP A 348 -33.08 48.72 -8.63
CA ASP A 348 -32.48 47.78 -9.58
C ASP A 348 -33.04 46.37 -9.29
N ALA A 349 -34.00 45.99 -10.13
CA ALA A 349 -34.65 44.70 -10.15
C ALA A 349 -33.70 43.59 -10.63
N ASP A 350 -32.81 43.14 -9.74
CA ASP A 350 -32.02 41.93 -9.95
C ASP A 350 -32.67 40.73 -9.24
N GLY A 351 -33.18 39.81 -10.04
CA GLY A 351 -33.89 38.61 -9.59
C GLY A 351 -33.10 37.79 -8.58
N GLU A 352 -33.58 37.81 -7.33
CA GLU A 352 -33.14 36.96 -6.23
C GLU A 352 -33.20 35.48 -6.64
N ASN A 353 -32.04 34.92 -7.00
CA ASN A 353 -31.87 33.48 -7.07
C ASN A 353 -32.00 32.93 -5.64
N PRO A 354 -32.97 32.05 -5.35
CA PRO A 354 -33.13 31.51 -4.00
C PRO A 354 -31.83 30.84 -3.55
N PRO A 355 -31.47 30.95 -2.26
CA PRO A 355 -30.24 30.38 -1.73
C PRO A 355 -30.21 28.89 -2.08
N ARG A 356 -29.32 28.52 -3.01
CA ARG A 356 -29.10 27.14 -3.41
C ARG A 356 -28.64 26.39 -2.16
N LYS A 357 -29.59 25.72 -1.49
CA LYS A 357 -29.32 24.77 -0.42
C LYS A 357 -28.33 23.76 -0.98
N ARG A 358 -27.05 23.92 -0.62
CA ARG A 358 -26.01 22.95 -0.94
C ARG A 358 -26.48 21.65 -0.30
N ALA A 359 -26.90 20.70 -1.13
CA ALA A 359 -27.28 19.38 -0.66
C ALA A 359 -26.07 18.84 0.09
N ARG A 360 -26.21 18.74 1.42
CA ARG A 360 -25.17 18.19 2.29
C ARG A 360 -25.08 16.72 1.90
N HIS A 361 -24.04 16.35 1.15
CA HIS A 361 -23.78 14.96 0.81
C HIS A 361 -23.55 14.23 2.13
N GLU A 362 -24.53 13.44 2.57
CA GLU A 362 -24.33 12.55 3.70
C GLU A 362 -23.28 11.50 3.29
N PRO A 363 -22.25 11.28 4.11
CA PRO A 363 -21.22 10.29 3.82
C PRO A 363 -21.87 8.90 3.73
N SER A 364 -21.45 8.11 2.73
CA SER A 364 -22.03 6.79 2.47
C SER A 364 -21.61 5.71 3.48
N VAL A 365 -20.87 6.09 4.51
CA VAL A 365 -20.20 5.24 5.51
C VAL A 365 -20.30 5.93 6.86
N SER A 366 -20.51 5.17 7.94
CA SER A 366 -20.49 5.73 9.30
C SER A 366 -19.09 6.28 9.65
N VAL A 367 -19.04 7.27 10.55
CA VAL A 367 -17.77 7.85 11.01
C VAL A 367 -16.85 6.78 11.65
N GLU A 368 -17.43 5.86 12.42
CA GLU A 368 -16.70 4.75 13.03
C GLU A 368 -16.10 3.80 11.99
N ALA A 369 -16.87 3.43 10.97
CA ALA A 369 -16.38 2.57 9.90
C ALA A 369 -15.27 3.28 9.08
N LEU A 370 -15.42 4.58 8.81
CA LEU A 370 -14.37 5.36 8.17
C LEU A 370 -13.08 5.37 9.01
N GLY A 371 -13.19 5.52 10.33
CA GLY A 371 -12.04 5.47 11.24
C GLY A 371 -11.29 4.12 11.19
N TRP A 372 -12.01 3.01 11.03
CA TRP A 372 -11.39 1.69 10.86
C TRP A 372 -10.59 1.63 9.54
N TRP A 373 -11.18 2.08 8.44
CA TRP A 373 -10.49 2.11 7.15
C TRP A 373 -9.27 3.03 7.17
N ASP A 374 -9.42 4.23 7.73
CA ASP A 374 -8.32 5.18 7.88
C ASP A 374 -7.16 4.56 8.66
N LEU A 375 -7.45 3.94 9.81
CA LEU A 375 -6.45 3.28 10.65
C LEU A 375 -5.67 2.19 9.90
N HIS A 376 -6.35 1.33 9.16
CA HIS A 376 -5.71 0.22 8.47
C HIS A 376 -4.91 0.66 7.23
N TYR A 377 -5.43 1.60 6.44
CA TYR A 377 -4.72 2.11 5.26
C TYR A 377 -3.52 3.00 5.63
N THR A 378 -3.60 3.77 6.73
CA THR A 378 -2.44 4.54 7.27
C THR A 378 -1.36 3.61 7.84
N ARG A 379 -1.67 2.33 8.04
CA ARG A 379 -0.72 1.32 8.52
C ARG A 379 -0.20 0.42 7.41
N ALA A 380 -0.60 0.65 6.16
CA ALA A 380 -0.03 -0.06 5.03
C ALA A 380 1.50 0.11 5.06
N PHE A 381 2.23 -1.01 4.95
CA PHE A 381 3.70 -1.02 4.99
C PHE A 381 4.35 -0.57 6.31
N SER A 382 3.60 -0.48 7.40
CA SER A 382 4.12 0.04 8.67
C SER A 382 5.24 -0.81 9.29
N ARG A 383 5.26 -2.14 9.09
CA ARG A 383 6.34 -2.99 9.62
C ARG A 383 7.66 -2.69 8.91
N ALA A 384 7.64 -2.77 7.58
CA ALA A 384 8.81 -2.50 6.76
C ALA A 384 9.32 -1.06 6.95
N MET A 385 8.42 -0.07 7.00
CA MET A 385 8.81 1.32 7.26
C MET A 385 9.42 1.52 8.64
N HIS A 386 8.90 0.86 9.68
CA HIS A 386 9.48 0.93 11.03
C HIS A 386 10.93 0.43 11.02
N ASP A 387 11.19 -0.72 10.40
CA ASP A 387 12.52 -1.33 10.34
C ASP A 387 13.52 -0.51 9.50
N LEU A 388 13.03 0.11 8.43
CA LEU A 388 13.83 1.02 7.61
C LEU A 388 14.27 2.27 8.39
N ARG A 389 13.50 2.71 9.40
CA ARG A 389 13.85 3.84 10.27
C ARG A 389 14.79 3.45 11.39
N THR A 390 14.58 2.30 12.04
CA THR A 390 15.33 1.89 13.24
C THR A 390 16.70 1.29 12.95
N SER A 391 16.93 0.75 11.75
CA SER A 391 18.17 0.02 11.47
C SER A 391 19.35 0.92 11.04
N ALA A 392 19.22 2.25 11.14
CA ALA A 392 20.26 3.22 10.78
C ALA A 392 21.16 3.50 12.00
#